data_AF-A0A975SQZ3-F1
#
_entry.id   AF-A0A975SQZ3-F1
#
_cell.length_a   1.000
_cell.length_b   1.000
_cell.length_c   1.000
_cell.angle_alpha   90.00
_cell.angle_beta   90.00
_cell.angle_gamma   90.00
#
_symmetry.space_group_name_H-M   'P 1'
#
loop_
_entity.id
_entity.type
_entity.pdbx_description
1 polymer ?
#
loop_
_entity_poly.entity_id
_entity_poly.type
_entity_poly.pdbx_seq_one_letter_code
_entity_poly.pdbx_strand_id
1 'polypeptide(L)'
;MDTLLALFDQHALAVVFFGVLIEQAGAPLPALPILLLAGAQGVADGVFAVQALVLATLASLAADGVWFGAGRRWGRAILSLLCRVSISPDSCVRQSEVSFSRRGVATLVIAKFVPGLSTLAPPLAGALGLSWRNFLLFNLAGTALWAGSGLAAGMVFHGQIDALLGLLERLGNVALPAVAAAVVLYVAARLWRRAWEARAAARLPRMAVSELSQLLEAGQSVLVVDVRPASPQLPLGPRIPGARHVDLATLAQTSHQDWPRDIPIVTYCACPRDASAAKAARLLQQKGIIAQVLKGGIDGWSEAGLPLETKATN
;
A
#
# COMPACT_ATOMS: atom_id res chain seq x y z
N MET A 1 -23.07 -19.76 -26.46
CA MET A 1 -21.61 -19.56 -26.63
C MET A 1 -21.34 -18.79 -27.91
N ASP A 2 -22.02 -19.14 -29.01
CA ASP A 2 -21.99 -18.41 -30.29
C ASP A 2 -22.39 -16.93 -30.15
N THR A 3 -23.33 -16.61 -29.26
CA THR A 3 -23.76 -15.23 -29.02
C THR A 3 -22.72 -14.38 -28.28
N LEU A 4 -21.93 -14.98 -27.36
CA LEU A 4 -20.88 -14.28 -26.63
C LEU A 4 -19.61 -14.14 -27.48
N LEU A 5 -19.26 -15.16 -28.27
CA LEU A 5 -18.18 -15.08 -29.25
C LEU A 5 -18.52 -14.13 -30.39
N ALA A 6 -19.77 -14.10 -30.89
CA ALA A 6 -20.22 -13.13 -31.89
C ALA A 6 -20.34 -11.69 -31.34
N LEU A 7 -20.71 -11.51 -30.06
CA LEU A 7 -20.65 -10.21 -29.38
C LEU A 7 -19.21 -9.76 -29.19
N PHE A 8 -18.29 -10.67 -28.86
CA PHE A 8 -16.87 -10.39 -28.78
C PHE A 8 -16.33 -10.01 -30.15
N ASP A 9 -16.64 -10.75 -31.21
CA ASP A 9 -16.18 -10.43 -32.58
C ASP A 9 -16.63 -9.03 -33.04
N GLN A 10 -17.84 -8.60 -32.63
CA GLN A 10 -18.36 -7.26 -32.92
C GLN A 10 -17.90 -6.16 -31.95
N HIS A 11 -17.47 -6.49 -30.72
CA HIS A 11 -17.14 -5.51 -29.66
C HIS A 11 -15.77 -5.72 -29.01
N ALA A 12 -14.89 -6.57 -29.53
CA ALA A 12 -13.64 -6.95 -28.87
C ALA A 12 -12.72 -5.75 -28.65
N LEU A 13 -12.68 -4.83 -29.62
CA LEU A 13 -11.96 -3.56 -29.49
C LEU A 13 -12.53 -2.67 -28.38
N ALA A 14 -13.86 -2.65 -28.22
CA ALA A 14 -14.50 -1.93 -27.11
C ALA A 14 -14.20 -2.60 -25.76
N VAL A 15 -14.18 -3.93 -25.70
CA VAL A 15 -13.80 -4.68 -24.49
C VAL A 15 -12.34 -4.40 -24.10
N VAL A 16 -11.42 -4.35 -25.07
CA VAL A 16 -10.03 -3.94 -24.84
C VAL A 16 -9.98 -2.51 -24.30
N PHE A 17 -10.65 -1.57 -24.96
CA PHE A 17 -10.65 -0.16 -24.56
C PHE A 17 -11.20 0.03 -23.14
N PHE A 18 -12.43 -0.43 -22.87
CA PHE A 18 -13.08 -0.23 -21.58
C PHE A 18 -12.46 -1.09 -20.48
N GLY A 19 -12.01 -2.30 -20.79
CA GLY A 19 -11.31 -3.16 -19.83
C GLY A 19 -10.04 -2.50 -19.31
N VAL A 20 -9.19 -1.99 -20.22
CA VAL A 20 -7.98 -1.25 -19.86
C VAL A 20 -8.32 0.08 -19.16
N LEU A 21 -9.33 0.81 -19.63
CA LEU A 21 -9.74 2.07 -19.00
C LEU A 21 -10.17 1.86 -17.54
N ILE A 22 -10.97 0.83 -17.28
CA ILE A 22 -11.50 0.49 -15.96
C ILE A 22 -10.39 0.02 -15.02
N GLU A 23 -9.48 -0.84 -15.48
CA GLU A 23 -8.30 -1.25 -14.71
C GLU A 23 -7.45 -0.03 -14.32
N GLN A 24 -7.10 0.82 -15.28
CA GLN A 24 -6.23 1.97 -15.04
C GLN A 24 -6.93 3.07 -14.22
N ALA A 25 -8.27 3.11 -14.23
CA ALA A 25 -9.05 3.94 -13.32
C ALA A 25 -8.97 3.46 -11.86
N GLY A 26 -8.43 2.26 -11.59
CA GLY A 26 -8.19 1.72 -10.26
C GLY A 26 -9.13 0.59 -9.84
N ALA A 27 -9.92 0.04 -10.77
CA ALA A 27 -10.73 -1.15 -10.49
C ALA A 27 -9.83 -2.41 -10.37
N PRO A 28 -10.18 -3.39 -9.52
CA PRO A 28 -9.43 -4.64 -9.38
C PRO A 28 -9.74 -5.62 -10.53
N LEU A 29 -9.65 -5.14 -11.78
CA LEU A 29 -9.86 -5.92 -12.99
C LEU A 29 -8.51 -6.14 -13.69
N PRO A 30 -8.04 -7.38 -13.88
CA PRO A 30 -6.83 -7.60 -14.67
C PRO A 30 -7.16 -7.49 -16.17
N ALA A 31 -6.63 -6.49 -16.90
CA ALA A 31 -6.83 -6.40 -18.36
C ALA A 31 -5.79 -7.22 -19.15
N LEU A 32 -4.77 -7.78 -18.49
CA LEU A 32 -3.80 -8.67 -19.13
C LEU A 32 -4.44 -9.90 -19.82
N PRO A 33 -5.43 -10.60 -19.21
CA PRO A 33 -6.23 -11.60 -19.90
C PRO A 33 -6.95 -11.08 -21.15
N ILE A 34 -7.50 -9.86 -21.13
CA ILE A 34 -8.19 -9.26 -22.27
C ILE A 34 -7.19 -9.01 -23.42
N LEU A 35 -5.99 -8.53 -23.09
CA LEU A 35 -4.92 -8.30 -24.08
C LEU A 35 -4.34 -9.62 -24.63
N LEU A 36 -4.24 -10.67 -23.81
CA LEU A 36 -3.85 -12.00 -24.29
C LEU A 36 -4.86 -12.54 -25.32
N LEU A 37 -6.16 -12.44 -25.04
CA LEU A 37 -7.22 -12.86 -25.96
C LEU A 37 -7.22 -12.03 -27.25
N ALA A 38 -7.07 -10.71 -27.13
CA ALA A 38 -6.95 -9.83 -28.29
C ALA A 38 -5.70 -10.16 -29.13
N GLY A 39 -4.60 -10.53 -28.48
CA GLY A 39 -3.38 -10.99 -29.15
C GLY A 39 -3.58 -12.29 -29.92
N ALA A 40 -4.26 -13.28 -29.31
CA ALA A 40 -4.55 -14.55 -29.95
C ALA A 40 -5.40 -14.37 -31.22
N GLN A 41 -6.43 -13.51 -31.18
CA GLN A 41 -7.25 -13.17 -32.37
C GLN A 41 -6.45 -12.38 -33.41
N GLY A 42 -5.51 -11.56 -32.96
CA GLY A 42 -4.59 -10.80 -33.80
C GLY A 42 -3.68 -11.64 -34.71
N VAL A 43 -3.57 -12.95 -34.48
CA VAL A 43 -2.86 -13.88 -35.38
C VAL A 43 -3.59 -14.01 -36.71
N ALA A 44 -4.93 -14.01 -36.70
CA ALA A 44 -5.74 -14.10 -37.90
C ALA A 44 -5.91 -12.74 -38.60
N ASP A 45 -5.91 -11.65 -37.82
CA ASP A 45 -6.00 -10.28 -38.33
C ASP A 45 -4.97 -9.36 -37.65
N GLY A 46 -3.86 -9.10 -38.34
CA GLY A 46 -2.82 -8.20 -37.84
C GLY A 46 -3.28 -6.74 -37.68
N VAL A 47 -4.32 -6.31 -38.41
CA VAL A 47 -4.89 -4.96 -38.26
C VAL A 47 -5.62 -4.85 -36.92
N PHE A 48 -6.35 -5.90 -36.53
CA PHE A 48 -7.00 -5.99 -35.23
C PHE A 48 -6.00 -5.87 -34.08
N ALA A 49 -4.85 -6.55 -34.16
CA ALA A 49 -3.81 -6.47 -33.13
C ALA A 49 -3.28 -5.03 -32.93
N VAL A 50 -3.07 -4.30 -34.04
CA VAL A 50 -2.64 -2.90 -34.01
C VAL A 50 -3.73 -2.00 -33.43
N GLN A 51 -4.99 -2.20 -33.84
CA GLN A 51 -6.12 -1.44 -33.30
C GLN A 51 -6.30 -1.68 -31.79
N ALA A 52 -6.17 -2.92 -31.33
CA ALA A 52 -6.21 -3.27 -29.92
C ALA A 52 -5.08 -2.58 -29.13
N LEU A 53 -3.85 -2.56 -29.66
CA LEU A 53 -2.72 -1.86 -29.05
C LEU A 53 -2.98 -0.35 -28.95
N VAL A 54 -3.47 0.28 -30.02
CA VAL A 54 -3.78 1.71 -30.05
C VAL A 54 -4.88 2.04 -29.04
N LEU A 55 -5.96 1.27 -29.01
CA LEU A 55 -7.08 1.51 -28.10
C LEU A 55 -6.69 1.29 -26.64
N ALA A 56 -5.95 0.22 -26.32
CA ALA A 56 -5.40 0.00 -24.99
C ALA A 56 -4.50 1.17 -24.56
N THR A 57 -3.70 1.68 -25.49
CA THR A 57 -2.82 2.82 -25.25
C THR A 57 -3.60 4.10 -24.97
N LEU A 58 -4.63 4.40 -25.77
CA LEU A 58 -5.48 5.57 -25.58
C LEU A 58 -6.26 5.50 -24.27
N ALA A 59 -6.83 4.34 -23.93
CA ALA A 59 -7.54 4.12 -22.68
C ALA A 59 -6.64 4.38 -21.45
N SER A 60 -5.44 3.80 -21.46
CA SER A 60 -4.44 3.97 -20.41
C SER A 60 -3.99 5.44 -20.28
N LEU A 61 -3.67 6.10 -21.40
CA LEU A 61 -3.29 7.52 -21.40
C LEU A 61 -4.40 8.42 -20.86
N ALA A 62 -5.66 8.15 -21.18
CA ALA A 62 -6.79 8.91 -20.68
C ALA A 62 -6.95 8.76 -19.17
N ALA A 63 -6.99 7.52 -18.65
CA ALA A 63 -7.13 7.25 -17.22
C ALA A 63 -5.95 7.81 -16.42
N ASP A 64 -4.72 7.52 -16.82
CA ASP A 64 -3.53 8.00 -16.11
C ASP A 64 -3.37 9.50 -16.23
N GLY A 65 -3.78 10.11 -17.35
CA GLY A 65 -3.77 11.55 -17.55
C GLY A 65 -4.70 12.28 -16.58
N VAL A 66 -5.89 11.71 -16.32
CA VAL A 66 -6.81 12.19 -15.28
C VAL A 66 -6.15 12.10 -13.91
N TRP A 67 -5.55 10.94 -13.57
CA TRP A 67 -4.86 10.75 -12.29
C TRP A 67 -3.65 11.68 -12.11
N PHE A 68 -2.84 11.87 -13.15
CA PHE A 68 -1.70 12.78 -13.15
C PHE A 68 -2.13 14.23 -13.00
N GLY A 69 -3.17 14.64 -13.73
CA GLY A 69 -3.76 15.97 -13.60
C GLY A 69 -4.32 16.21 -12.20
N ALA A 70 -4.96 15.20 -11.61
CA ALA A 70 -5.45 15.25 -10.24
C ALA A 70 -4.30 15.32 -9.22
N GLY A 71 -3.24 14.53 -9.42
CA GLY A 71 -2.01 14.58 -8.64
C GLY A 71 -1.33 15.95 -8.68
N ARG A 72 -1.30 16.62 -9.84
CA ARG A 72 -0.72 17.95 -9.95
C ARG A 72 -1.55 19.03 -9.26
N ARG A 73 -2.87 18.97 -9.35
CA ARG A 73 -3.78 19.99 -8.80
C ARG A 73 -4.04 19.81 -7.30
N TRP A 74 -4.16 18.56 -6.84
CA TRP A 74 -4.57 18.23 -5.47
C TRP A 74 -3.54 17.38 -4.72
N GLY A 75 -2.37 17.11 -5.29
CA GLY A 75 -1.16 16.59 -4.63
C GLY A 75 -1.39 15.68 -3.43
N ARG A 76 -1.08 16.19 -2.23
CA ARG A 76 -1.21 15.45 -0.97
C ARG A 76 -2.64 14.99 -0.67
N ALA A 77 -3.67 15.70 -1.13
CA ALA A 77 -5.06 15.34 -0.87
C ALA A 77 -5.49 14.09 -1.66
N ILE A 78 -5.19 14.01 -2.97
CA ILE A 78 -5.52 12.82 -3.78
C ILE A 78 -4.69 11.61 -3.34
N LEU A 79 -3.42 11.86 -2.99
CA LEU A 79 -2.54 10.84 -2.48
C LEU A 79 -3.01 10.35 -1.10
N SER A 80 -3.46 11.25 -0.22
CA SER A 80 -4.06 10.86 1.06
C SER A 80 -5.34 10.06 0.87
N LEU A 81 -6.17 10.34 -0.15
CA LEU A 81 -7.39 9.60 -0.45
C LEU A 81 -7.10 8.17 -0.92
N LEU A 82 -6.20 8.01 -1.90
CA LEU A 82 -5.74 6.71 -2.40
C LEU A 82 -5.01 5.92 -1.30
N CYS A 83 -4.20 6.60 -0.49
CA CYS A 83 -3.47 5.99 0.61
C CYS A 83 -4.32 5.79 1.89
N ARG A 84 -5.52 6.36 2.01
CA ARG A 84 -6.47 6.12 3.13
C ARG A 84 -7.13 4.75 3.03
N VAL A 85 -7.22 4.21 1.81
CA VAL A 85 -7.58 2.81 1.55
C VAL A 85 -6.41 1.88 1.95
N SER A 86 -5.18 2.39 1.90
CA SER A 86 -3.99 1.70 2.40
C SER A 86 -3.77 1.92 3.90
N ILE A 87 -3.17 0.93 4.57
CA ILE A 87 -3.19 0.78 6.03
C ILE A 87 -2.16 1.68 6.74
N SER A 88 -1.28 2.36 6.00
CA SER A 88 -0.34 3.34 6.52
C SER A 88 -0.08 4.41 5.46
N PRO A 89 -0.81 5.54 5.53
CA PRO A 89 -0.72 6.58 4.50
C PRO A 89 0.69 7.13 4.34
N ASP A 90 1.39 7.38 5.45
CA ASP A 90 2.72 7.98 5.43
C ASP A 90 3.82 7.03 4.92
N SER A 91 3.70 5.72 5.18
CA SER A 91 4.64 4.73 4.64
C SER A 91 4.42 4.49 3.14
N CYS A 92 3.16 4.51 2.69
CA CYS A 92 2.80 4.33 1.28
C CYS A 92 3.30 5.51 0.43
N VAL A 93 3.14 6.74 0.93
CA VAL A 93 3.66 7.95 0.28
C VAL A 93 5.17 7.97 0.30
N ARG A 94 5.81 7.79 1.46
CA ARG A 94 7.28 7.86 1.59
C ARG A 94 8.00 6.76 0.82
N GLN A 95 7.50 5.53 0.81
CA GLN A 95 8.16 4.43 0.09
C GLN A 95 8.04 4.59 -1.43
N SER A 96 6.88 5.05 -1.93
CA SER A 96 6.70 5.33 -3.34
C SER A 96 7.49 6.56 -3.79
N GLU A 97 7.58 7.61 -2.95
CA GLU A 97 8.40 8.80 -3.19
C GLU A 97 9.90 8.49 -3.25
N VAL A 98 10.41 7.61 -2.37
CA VAL A 98 11.82 7.16 -2.38
C VAL A 98 12.14 6.30 -3.62
N SER A 99 11.19 5.49 -4.09
CA SER A 99 11.38 4.69 -5.31
C SER A 99 11.36 5.59 -6.56
N PHE A 100 10.45 6.56 -6.59
CA PHE A 100 10.33 7.54 -7.67
C PHE A 100 11.50 8.53 -7.70
N SER A 101 12.07 8.93 -6.56
CA SER A 101 13.23 9.85 -6.51
C SER A 101 14.53 9.20 -6.97
N ARG A 102 14.70 7.89 -6.77
CA ARG A 102 15.91 7.16 -7.20
C ARG A 102 15.91 6.80 -8.68
N ARG A 103 14.75 6.45 -9.26
CA ARG A 103 14.62 6.01 -10.66
C ARG A 103 13.96 7.05 -11.59
N GLY A 104 13.45 8.13 -11.02
CA GLY A 104 12.81 9.23 -11.74
C GLY A 104 11.67 8.73 -12.63
N VAL A 105 11.64 9.28 -13.85
CA VAL A 105 10.66 8.98 -14.90
C VAL A 105 10.63 7.52 -15.35
N ALA A 106 11.72 6.75 -15.18
CA ALA A 106 11.77 5.33 -15.53
C ALA A 106 10.79 4.48 -14.69
N THR A 107 10.43 4.98 -13.50
CA THR A 107 9.42 4.35 -12.64
C THR A 107 8.06 4.24 -13.34
N LEU A 108 7.69 5.18 -14.21
CA LEU A 108 6.42 5.14 -14.94
C LEU A 108 6.32 3.95 -15.90
N VAL A 109 7.45 3.55 -16.50
CA VAL A 109 7.52 2.39 -17.41
C VAL A 109 7.44 1.09 -16.61
N ILE A 110 8.24 0.98 -15.54
CA ILE A 110 8.30 -0.23 -14.71
C ILE A 110 6.97 -0.45 -13.96
N ALA A 111 6.31 0.63 -13.52
CA ALA A 111 5.07 0.58 -12.77
C ALA A 111 3.96 -0.17 -13.52
N LYS A 112 3.95 -0.16 -14.85
CA LYS A 112 2.94 -0.85 -15.66
C LYS A 112 2.93 -2.37 -15.46
N PHE A 113 4.06 -2.95 -15.09
CA PHE A 113 4.19 -4.40 -14.88
C PHE A 113 3.97 -4.81 -13.43
N VAL A 114 3.77 -3.85 -12.51
CA VAL A 114 3.63 -4.12 -11.08
C VAL A 114 2.24 -3.68 -10.62
N PRO A 115 1.33 -4.64 -10.34
CA PRO A 115 -0.01 -4.34 -9.85
C PRO A 115 0.02 -3.44 -8.62
N GLY A 116 -0.86 -2.43 -8.59
CA GLY A 116 -0.93 -1.42 -7.52
C GLY A 116 0.09 -0.29 -7.64
N LEU A 117 1.27 -0.53 -8.23
CA LEU A 117 2.22 0.55 -8.54
C LEU A 117 1.76 1.35 -9.76
N SER A 118 1.17 0.69 -10.76
CA SER A 118 0.58 1.32 -11.96
C SER A 118 -0.47 2.37 -11.61
N THR A 119 -1.33 2.13 -10.62
CA THR A 119 -2.38 3.06 -10.20
C THR A 119 -1.83 4.25 -9.40
N LEU A 120 -0.73 4.06 -8.66
CA LEU A 120 -0.14 5.09 -7.80
C LEU A 120 0.87 5.97 -8.53
N ALA A 121 1.51 5.48 -9.59
CA ALA A 121 2.57 6.19 -10.27
C ALA A 121 2.12 7.48 -11.00
N PRO A 122 0.98 7.52 -11.73
CA PRO A 122 0.49 8.75 -12.36
C PRO A 122 0.17 9.90 -11.38
N PRO A 123 -0.63 9.71 -10.32
CA PRO A 123 -0.92 10.81 -9.39
C PRO A 123 0.32 11.24 -8.61
N LEU A 124 1.24 10.32 -8.28
CA LEU A 124 2.51 10.65 -7.64
C LEU A 124 3.43 11.48 -8.55
N ALA A 125 3.55 11.12 -9.83
CA ALA A 125 4.31 11.89 -10.82
C ALA A 125 3.77 13.31 -10.99
N GLY A 126 2.44 13.47 -10.93
CA GLY A 126 1.78 14.77 -10.93
C GLY A 126 2.10 15.59 -9.69
N ALA A 127 2.03 14.97 -8.51
CA ALA A 127 2.32 15.61 -7.22
C ALA A 127 3.79 16.05 -7.08
N LEU A 128 4.73 15.30 -7.67
CA LEU A 128 6.16 15.61 -7.72
C LEU A 128 6.53 16.65 -8.79
N GLY A 129 5.55 17.19 -9.52
CA GLY A 129 5.77 18.29 -10.46
C GLY A 129 6.42 17.91 -11.79
N LEU A 130 6.44 16.63 -12.16
CA LEU A 130 6.96 16.17 -13.45
C LEU A 130 6.27 16.92 -14.61
N SER A 131 6.93 17.26 -15.71
CA SER A 131 6.28 17.96 -16.84
C SER A 131 5.26 17.06 -17.58
N TRP A 132 4.19 17.65 -18.14
CA TRP A 132 3.19 16.90 -18.93
C TRP A 132 3.82 16.13 -20.10
N ARG A 133 4.83 16.72 -20.76
CA ARG A 133 5.54 16.10 -21.89
C ARG A 133 6.26 14.82 -21.45
N ASN A 134 7.05 14.91 -20.38
CA ASN A 134 7.79 13.75 -19.87
C ASN A 134 6.82 12.68 -19.38
N PHE A 135 5.77 13.06 -18.65
CA PHE A 135 4.75 12.10 -18.23
C PHE A 135 4.13 11.36 -19.41
N LEU A 136 3.65 12.07 -20.44
CA LEU A 136 3.01 11.44 -21.60
C LEU A 136 3.98 10.54 -22.37
N LEU A 137 5.24 10.95 -22.58
CA LEU A 137 6.24 10.15 -23.28
C LEU A 137 6.55 8.83 -22.57
N PHE A 138 6.83 8.90 -21.27
CA PHE A 138 7.17 7.70 -20.49
C PHE A 138 5.94 6.83 -20.21
N ASN A 139 4.75 7.42 -20.05
CA ASN A 139 3.52 6.66 -19.90
C ASN A 139 3.11 5.96 -21.20
N LEU A 140 3.29 6.62 -22.34
CA LEU A 140 3.10 6.02 -23.66
C LEU A 140 4.07 4.83 -23.85
N ALA A 141 5.36 5.04 -23.59
CA ALA A 141 6.37 3.98 -23.70
C ALA A 141 6.04 2.78 -22.79
N GLY A 142 5.72 3.05 -21.52
CA GLY A 142 5.34 1.99 -20.57
C GLY A 142 4.09 1.24 -20.98
N THR A 143 3.06 1.98 -21.39
CA THR A 143 1.80 1.38 -21.82
C THR A 143 1.97 0.56 -23.10
N ALA A 144 2.68 1.08 -24.10
CA ALA A 144 2.92 0.37 -25.34
C ALA A 144 3.74 -0.91 -25.12
N LEU A 145 4.76 -0.88 -24.27
CA LEU A 145 5.53 -2.06 -23.90
C LEU A 145 4.68 -3.09 -23.16
N TRP A 146 3.88 -2.66 -22.18
CA TRP A 146 3.02 -3.55 -21.41
C TRP A 146 1.92 -4.17 -22.28
N ALA A 147 1.14 -3.35 -22.97
CA ALA A 147 0.05 -3.82 -23.83
C ALA A 147 0.58 -4.65 -25.00
N GLY A 148 1.68 -4.21 -25.62
CA GLY A 148 2.38 -4.95 -26.66
C GLY A 148 2.88 -6.31 -26.18
N SER A 149 3.43 -6.40 -24.96
CA SER A 149 3.86 -7.68 -24.39
C SER A 149 2.70 -8.65 -24.15
N GLY A 150 1.53 -8.15 -23.71
CA GLY A 150 0.32 -8.95 -23.54
C GLY A 150 -0.22 -9.47 -24.88
N LEU A 151 -0.30 -8.60 -25.88
CA LEU A 151 -0.72 -8.97 -27.24
C LEU A 151 0.25 -9.95 -27.88
N ALA A 152 1.56 -9.71 -27.76
CA ALA A 152 2.60 -10.61 -28.29
C ALA A 152 2.57 -11.98 -27.61
N ALA A 153 2.40 -12.03 -26.29
CA ALA A 153 2.20 -13.29 -25.58
C ALA A 153 0.94 -14.01 -26.08
N GLY A 154 -0.15 -13.27 -26.34
CA GLY A 154 -1.38 -13.81 -26.93
C GLY A 154 -1.15 -14.43 -28.30
N MET A 155 -0.40 -13.72 -29.15
CA MET A 155 -0.03 -14.19 -30.50
C MET A 155 0.88 -15.42 -30.45
N VAL A 156 1.85 -15.47 -29.54
CA VAL A 156 2.83 -16.58 -29.45
C VAL A 156 2.20 -17.84 -28.83
N PHE A 157 1.33 -17.67 -27.83
CA PHE A 157 0.76 -18.78 -27.06
C PHE A 157 -0.71 -19.08 -27.41
N HIS A 158 -1.19 -18.64 -28.58
CA HIS A 158 -2.60 -18.77 -28.99
C HIS A 158 -3.12 -20.22 -28.86
N GLY A 159 -2.32 -21.22 -29.26
CA GLY A 159 -2.69 -22.64 -29.20
C GLY A 159 -2.82 -23.20 -27.77
N GLN A 160 -2.05 -22.69 -26.80
CA GLN A 160 -2.22 -23.06 -25.39
C GLN A 160 -3.35 -22.26 -24.72
N ILE A 161 -3.62 -21.03 -25.18
CA ILE A 161 -4.71 -20.20 -24.67
C ILE A 161 -6.06 -20.84 -25.00
N ASP A 162 -6.26 -21.35 -26.22
CA ASP A 162 -7.49 -22.06 -26.59
C ASP A 162 -7.69 -23.34 -25.76
N ALA A 163 -6.61 -24.09 -25.49
CA ALA A 163 -6.65 -25.26 -24.61
C ALA A 163 -6.92 -24.90 -23.13
N LEU A 164 -6.35 -23.78 -22.65
CA LEU A 164 -6.55 -23.27 -21.29
C LEU A 164 -7.95 -22.68 -21.12
N LEU A 165 -8.51 -22.02 -22.12
CA LEU A 165 -9.90 -21.55 -22.14
C LEU A 165 -10.87 -22.73 -22.10
N GLY A 166 -10.62 -23.80 -22.87
CA GLY A 166 -11.40 -25.03 -22.78
C GLY A 166 -11.31 -25.73 -21.41
N LEU A 167 -10.17 -25.62 -20.71
CA LEU A 167 -10.01 -26.11 -19.33
C LEU A 167 -10.68 -25.18 -18.30
N LEU A 168 -10.58 -23.86 -18.49
CA LEU A 168 -11.24 -22.83 -17.68
C LEU A 168 -12.76 -22.87 -17.82
N GLU A 169 -13.32 -23.24 -18.97
CA GLU A 169 -14.76 -23.46 -19.13
C GLU A 169 -15.23 -24.68 -18.32
N ARG A 170 -14.43 -25.75 -18.30
CA ARG A 170 -14.71 -26.94 -17.49
C ARG A 170 -14.52 -26.69 -15.99
N LEU A 171 -13.57 -25.84 -15.63
CA LEU A 171 -13.26 -25.48 -14.25
C LEU A 171 -14.05 -24.25 -13.76
N GLY A 172 -14.68 -23.48 -14.64
CA GLY A 172 -15.22 -22.14 -14.36
C GLY A 172 -16.33 -22.14 -13.30
N ASN A 173 -17.13 -23.21 -13.27
CA ASN A 173 -18.17 -23.40 -12.24
C ASN A 173 -17.61 -23.69 -10.84
N VAL A 174 -16.32 -24.01 -10.71
CA VAL A 174 -15.65 -24.34 -9.43
C VAL A 174 -14.58 -23.30 -9.10
N ALA A 175 -13.78 -22.89 -10.09
CA ALA A 175 -12.65 -21.98 -9.92
C ALA A 175 -13.09 -20.56 -9.54
N LEU A 176 -14.15 -20.03 -10.17
CA LEU A 176 -14.65 -18.69 -9.87
C LEU A 176 -15.21 -18.59 -8.44
N PRO A 177 -16.10 -19.50 -7.98
CA PRO A 177 -16.52 -19.48 -6.58
C PRO A 177 -15.39 -19.84 -5.61
N ALA A 178 -14.41 -20.68 -5.98
CA ALA A 178 -13.26 -20.97 -5.12
C ALA A 178 -12.34 -19.75 -4.94
N VAL A 179 -12.07 -18.98 -5.99
CA VAL A 179 -11.30 -17.73 -5.92
C VAL A 179 -12.07 -16.68 -5.14
N ALA A 180 -13.38 -16.53 -5.40
CA ALA A 180 -14.23 -15.63 -4.63
C ALA A 180 -14.26 -16.03 -3.14
N ALA A 181 -14.40 -17.31 -2.82
CA ALA A 181 -14.35 -17.82 -1.47
C ALA A 181 -12.97 -17.59 -0.82
N ALA A 182 -11.87 -17.79 -1.55
CA ALA A 182 -10.53 -17.52 -1.06
C ALA A 182 -10.31 -16.03 -0.76
N VAL A 183 -10.80 -15.13 -1.63
CA VAL A 183 -10.77 -13.67 -1.41
C VAL A 183 -11.62 -13.30 -0.20
N VAL A 184 -12.85 -13.82 -0.10
CA VAL A 184 -13.74 -13.58 1.05
C VAL A 184 -13.12 -14.10 2.34
N LEU A 185 -12.56 -15.32 2.34
CA LEU A 185 -11.87 -15.89 3.50
C LEU A 185 -10.62 -15.08 3.88
N TYR A 186 -9.84 -14.62 2.91
CA TYR A 186 -8.68 -13.77 3.15
C TYR A 186 -9.10 -12.43 3.77
N VAL A 187 -10.11 -11.76 3.19
CA VAL A 187 -10.64 -10.50 3.71
C VAL A 187 -11.24 -10.70 5.10
N ALA A 188 -12.04 -11.74 5.31
CA ALA A 188 -12.63 -12.09 6.60
C ALA A 188 -11.54 -12.39 7.64
N ALA A 189 -10.55 -13.21 7.32
CA ALA A 189 -9.42 -13.52 8.20
C ALA A 189 -8.59 -12.26 8.52
N ARG A 190 -8.48 -11.32 7.57
CA ARG A 190 -7.76 -10.06 7.78
C ARG A 190 -8.55 -9.07 8.62
N LEU A 191 -9.86 -8.96 8.41
CA LEU A 191 -10.77 -8.15 9.24
C LEU A 191 -10.87 -8.73 10.65
N TRP A 192 -10.91 -10.06 10.79
CA TRP A 192 -10.90 -10.72 12.09
C TRP A 192 -9.58 -10.47 12.81
N ARG A 193 -8.42 -10.71 12.17
CA ARG A 193 -7.11 -10.40 12.78
C ARG A 193 -7.05 -8.95 13.27
N ARG A 194 -7.54 -8.00 12.47
CA ARG A 194 -7.64 -6.59 12.85
C ARG A 194 -8.56 -6.35 14.05
N ALA A 195 -9.76 -6.92 14.03
CA ALA A 195 -10.70 -6.80 15.14
C ALA A 195 -10.15 -7.44 16.43
N TRP A 196 -9.39 -8.53 16.31
CA TRP A 196 -8.73 -9.19 17.43
C TRP A 196 -7.58 -8.37 17.97
N GLU A 197 -6.71 -7.83 17.11
CA GLU A 197 -5.64 -6.90 17.51
C GLU A 197 -6.20 -5.65 18.19
N ALA A 198 -7.27 -5.07 17.64
CA ALA A 198 -7.92 -3.90 18.23
C ALA A 198 -8.54 -4.20 19.60
N ARG A 199 -9.21 -5.35 19.75
CA ARG A 199 -9.74 -5.79 21.05
C ARG A 199 -8.63 -6.09 22.06
N ALA A 200 -7.54 -6.71 21.62
CA ALA A 200 -6.38 -6.96 22.47
C ALA A 200 -5.73 -5.64 22.92
N ALA A 201 -5.58 -4.68 22.03
CA ALA A 201 -5.04 -3.35 22.34
C ALA A 201 -5.95 -2.53 23.25
N ALA A 202 -7.28 -2.71 23.16
CA ALA A 202 -8.24 -2.04 24.05
C ALA A 202 -8.21 -2.54 25.49
N ARG A 203 -7.70 -3.77 25.73
CA ARG A 203 -7.55 -4.35 27.07
C ARG A 203 -6.24 -3.95 27.75
N LEU A 204 -5.32 -3.31 27.03
CA LEU A 204 -4.06 -2.87 27.62
C LEU A 204 -4.31 -1.71 28.58
N PRO A 205 -3.67 -1.70 29.76
CA PRO A 205 -3.68 -0.54 30.64
C PRO A 205 -3.10 0.67 29.91
N ARG A 206 -3.80 1.80 30.03
CA ARG A 206 -3.43 3.07 29.39
C ARG A 206 -3.22 4.12 30.47
N MET A 207 -2.07 4.77 30.43
CA MET A 207 -1.71 5.87 31.33
C MET A 207 -2.06 7.20 30.67
N ALA A 208 -2.65 8.12 31.42
CA ALA A 208 -2.91 9.47 30.94
C ALA A 208 -1.62 10.30 30.88
N VAL A 209 -1.55 11.27 29.96
CA VAL A 209 -0.40 12.19 29.85
C VAL A 209 -0.14 12.93 31.16
N SER A 210 -1.20 13.42 31.81
CA SER A 210 -1.11 14.12 33.10
C SER A 210 -0.56 13.23 34.22
N GLU A 211 -0.95 11.96 34.24
CA GLU A 211 -0.48 10.98 35.22
C GLU A 211 1.01 10.70 35.02
N LEU A 212 1.45 10.47 33.78
CA LEU A 212 2.87 10.28 33.49
C LEU A 212 3.70 11.52 33.86
N SER A 213 3.21 12.74 33.57
CA SER A 213 3.91 13.98 33.95
C SER A 213 4.10 14.07 35.46
N GLN A 214 3.05 13.80 36.24
CA GLN A 214 3.12 13.83 37.69
C GLN A 214 4.10 12.80 38.25
N LEU A 215 4.14 11.59 37.68
CA LEU A 215 5.10 10.56 38.09
C LEU A 215 6.55 10.99 37.84
N LEU A 216 6.81 11.60 36.68
CA LEU A 216 8.14 12.10 36.32
C LEU A 216 8.56 13.29 37.19
N GLU A 217 7.65 14.24 37.44
CA GLU A 217 7.88 15.40 38.32
C GLU A 217 8.11 14.99 39.78
N ALA A 218 7.39 13.98 40.26
CA ALA A 218 7.56 13.42 41.61
C ALA A 218 8.84 12.57 41.75
N GLY A 219 9.63 12.39 40.69
CA GLY A 219 10.85 11.57 40.69
C GLY A 219 10.58 10.08 40.91
N GLN A 220 9.37 9.59 40.61
CA GLN A 220 9.07 8.17 40.71
C GLN A 220 9.75 7.39 39.58
N SER A 221 10.16 6.16 39.88
CA SER A 221 10.85 5.30 38.92
C SER A 221 9.86 4.72 37.90
N VAL A 222 9.75 5.37 36.74
CA VAL A 222 9.01 4.90 35.57
C VAL A 222 9.93 4.90 34.34
N LEU A 223 9.90 3.82 33.56
CA LEU A 223 10.67 3.76 32.32
C LEU A 223 9.78 4.13 31.13
N VAL A 224 10.04 5.28 30.51
CA VAL A 224 9.35 5.70 29.29
C VAL A 224 10.07 5.13 28.07
N VAL A 225 9.34 4.49 27.16
CA VAL A 225 9.91 3.83 25.97
C VAL A 225 9.29 4.40 24.70
N ASP A 226 10.14 4.98 23.85
CA ASP A 226 9.78 5.47 22.52
C ASP A 226 9.92 4.34 21.50
N VAL A 227 8.81 3.90 20.93
CA VAL A 227 8.78 2.80 19.94
C VAL A 227 8.61 3.29 18.51
N ARG A 228 8.81 4.58 18.26
CA ARG A 228 8.81 5.14 16.91
C ARG A 228 9.96 4.53 16.10
N PRO A 229 9.77 4.27 14.80
CA PRO A 229 10.86 3.78 13.96
C PRO A 229 11.92 4.87 13.81
N ALA A 230 13.19 4.49 13.94
CA ALA A 230 14.34 5.34 13.66
C ALA A 230 15.21 4.66 12.59
N SER A 231 15.70 5.43 11.63
CA SER A 231 16.64 4.94 10.62
C SER A 231 17.58 6.07 10.20
N PRO A 232 18.71 5.78 9.52
CA PRO A 232 19.59 6.84 9.02
C PRO A 232 18.90 7.85 8.11
N GLN A 233 17.79 7.45 7.46
CA GLN A 233 16.96 8.29 6.61
C GLN A 233 15.77 8.93 7.33
N LEU A 234 15.54 8.57 8.60
CA LEU A 234 14.52 9.12 9.47
C LEU A 234 15.11 9.27 10.89
N PRO A 235 15.83 10.38 11.14
CA PRO A 235 16.30 10.66 12.48
C PRO A 235 15.12 10.83 13.44
N LEU A 236 15.32 10.41 14.68
CA LEU A 236 14.35 10.62 15.76
C LEU A 236 14.10 12.10 15.95
N GLY A 237 12.82 12.48 15.95
CA GLY A 237 12.39 13.82 16.35
C GLY A 237 12.46 14.02 17.86
N PRO A 238 11.87 15.13 18.37
CA PRO A 238 11.75 15.39 19.79
C PRO A 238 11.12 14.20 20.54
N ARG A 239 11.51 13.99 21.79
CA ARG A 239 11.12 12.84 22.63
C ARG A 239 10.59 13.31 23.97
N ILE A 240 9.78 12.46 24.61
CA ILE A 240 9.43 12.65 26.03
C ILE A 240 10.73 12.58 26.86
N PRO A 241 10.93 13.49 27.84
CA PRO A 241 12.14 13.52 28.64
C PRO A 241 12.49 12.19 29.30
N GLY A 242 13.75 11.78 29.24
CA GLY A 242 14.21 10.50 29.81
C GLY A 242 13.74 9.24 29.06
N ALA A 243 13.09 9.37 27.90
CA ALA A 243 12.60 8.22 27.16
C ALA A 243 13.74 7.42 26.50
N ARG A 244 13.75 6.10 26.75
CA ARG A 244 14.61 5.14 26.02
C ARG A 244 13.99 4.82 24.67
N HIS A 245 14.73 5.07 23.59
CA HIS A 245 14.28 4.68 22.26
C HIS A 245 14.60 3.21 21.99
N VAL A 246 13.58 2.43 21.61
CA VAL A 246 13.71 1.07 21.10
C VAL A 246 12.62 0.84 20.05
N ASP A 247 13.01 0.65 18.79
CA ASP A 247 12.02 0.38 17.75
C ASP A 247 11.29 -0.97 17.99
N LEU A 248 10.08 -1.10 17.45
CA LEU A 248 9.24 -2.27 17.67
C LEU A 248 9.85 -3.59 17.16
N ALA A 249 10.64 -3.55 16.07
CA ALA A 249 11.24 -4.74 15.48
C ALA A 249 12.40 -5.25 16.34
N THR A 250 13.19 -4.34 16.88
CA THR A 250 14.27 -4.58 17.84
C THR A 250 13.70 -5.09 19.15
N LEU A 251 12.62 -4.47 19.67
CA LEU A 251 11.96 -4.89 20.91
C LEU A 251 11.47 -6.35 20.87
N ALA A 252 10.98 -6.79 19.71
CA ALA A 252 10.56 -8.18 19.50
C ALA A 252 11.74 -9.17 19.63
N GLN A 253 12.94 -8.74 19.26
CA GLN A 253 14.17 -9.55 19.27
C GLN A 253 14.96 -9.45 20.59
N THR A 254 14.73 -8.42 21.40
CA THR A 254 15.44 -8.18 22.67
C THR A 254 15.13 -9.27 23.71
N SER A 255 16.12 -9.66 24.52
CA SER A 255 15.95 -10.71 25.54
C SER A 255 15.14 -10.22 26.75
N HIS A 256 14.64 -11.15 27.57
CA HIS A 256 13.86 -10.85 28.79
C HIS A 256 14.70 -10.20 29.91
N GLN A 257 16.03 -10.19 29.79
CA GLN A 257 16.95 -9.65 30.80
C GLN A 257 17.27 -8.16 30.62
N ASP A 258 16.91 -7.56 29.48
CA ASP A 258 17.28 -6.18 29.12
C ASP A 258 16.30 -5.12 29.66
N TRP A 259 15.26 -5.57 30.39
CA TRP A 259 14.14 -4.75 30.82
C TRP A 259 13.91 -4.87 32.33
N PRO A 260 13.69 -3.74 33.03
CA PRO A 260 13.42 -3.78 34.46
C PRO A 260 12.04 -4.41 34.73
N ARG A 261 11.94 -5.17 35.83
CA ARG A 261 10.70 -5.87 36.23
C ARG A 261 9.95 -5.17 37.36
N ASP A 262 10.67 -4.39 38.15
CA ASP A 262 10.18 -3.82 39.39
C ASP A 262 9.60 -2.41 39.20
N ILE A 263 9.74 -1.84 38.00
CA ILE A 263 9.23 -0.51 37.65
C ILE A 263 8.28 -0.58 36.44
N PRO A 264 7.22 0.24 36.42
CA PRO A 264 6.31 0.28 35.29
C PRO A 264 7.01 0.82 34.04
N ILE A 265 6.74 0.18 32.91
CA ILE A 265 7.18 0.64 31.59
C ILE A 265 6.01 1.32 30.88
N VAL A 266 6.21 2.53 30.38
CA VAL A 266 5.21 3.29 29.62
C VAL A 266 5.69 3.44 28.19
N THR A 267 5.01 2.76 27.26
CA THR A 267 5.33 2.82 25.83
C THR A 267 4.55 3.93 25.14
N TYR A 268 5.17 4.64 24.20
CA TYR A 268 4.49 5.64 23.37
C TYR A 268 4.97 5.62 21.93
N CYS A 269 4.13 6.14 21.02
CA CYS A 269 4.46 6.32 19.62
C CYS A 269 3.77 7.56 19.04
N ALA A 270 3.87 7.78 17.73
CA ALA A 270 3.17 8.85 16.99
C ALA A 270 2.14 8.27 15.99
N CYS A 271 1.56 7.10 16.30
CA CYS A 271 0.65 6.41 15.38
C CYS A 271 -0.80 6.62 15.80
N PRO A 272 -1.77 6.66 14.86
CA PRO A 272 -3.17 6.71 15.21
C PRO A 272 -3.57 5.61 16.21
N ARG A 273 -4.26 6.02 17.28
CA ARG A 273 -4.73 5.13 18.38
C ARG A 273 -3.61 4.40 19.13
N ASP A 274 -2.39 4.91 19.07
CA ASP A 274 -1.22 4.37 19.77
C ASP A 274 -0.88 2.93 19.33
N ALA A 275 -1.15 2.59 18.07
CA ALA A 275 -1.11 1.19 17.60
C ALA A 275 0.25 0.49 17.80
N SER A 276 1.36 1.19 17.55
CA SER A 276 2.71 0.64 17.72
C SER A 276 3.09 0.51 19.20
N ALA A 277 2.72 1.50 20.03
CA ALA A 277 2.90 1.45 21.47
C ALA A 277 2.10 0.30 22.11
N ALA A 278 0.86 0.10 21.69
CA ALA A 278 0.04 -1.03 22.13
C ALA A 278 0.68 -2.39 21.78
N LYS A 279 1.28 -2.53 20.60
CA LYS A 279 2.01 -3.74 20.22
C LYS A 279 3.24 -3.95 21.11
N ALA A 280 3.99 -2.89 21.38
CA ALA A 280 5.16 -2.94 22.26
C ALA A 280 4.79 -3.31 23.70
N ALA A 281 3.81 -2.64 24.29
CA ALA A 281 3.32 -2.97 25.64
C ALA A 281 2.85 -4.42 25.73
N ARG A 282 2.14 -4.94 24.71
CA ARG A 282 1.71 -6.34 24.67
C ARG A 282 2.88 -7.31 24.62
N LEU A 283 3.92 -7.03 23.82
CA LEU A 283 5.13 -7.84 23.77
C LEU A 283 5.84 -7.85 25.14
N LEU A 284 5.93 -6.71 25.81
CA LEU A 284 6.51 -6.62 27.15
C LEU A 284 5.67 -7.38 28.19
N GLN A 285 4.35 -7.28 28.16
CA GLN A 285 3.46 -8.03 29.05
C GLN A 285 3.53 -9.55 28.82
N GLN A 286 3.66 -10.00 27.57
CA GLN A 286 3.90 -11.42 27.25
C GLN A 286 5.22 -11.92 27.82
N LYS A 287 6.18 -11.03 28.06
CA LYS A 287 7.46 -11.30 28.71
C LYS A 287 7.42 -11.20 30.24
N GLY A 288 6.23 -10.97 30.82
CA GLY A 288 6.02 -10.84 32.28
C GLY A 288 6.36 -9.45 32.83
N ILE A 289 6.47 -8.44 31.98
CA ILE A 289 6.85 -7.07 32.38
C ILE A 289 5.60 -6.20 32.52
N ILE A 290 5.57 -5.35 33.56
CA ILE A 290 4.47 -4.40 33.79
C ILE A 290 4.59 -3.26 32.77
N ALA A 291 3.81 -3.33 31.70
CA ALA A 291 3.84 -2.32 30.63
C ALA A 291 2.45 -1.70 30.39
N GLN A 292 2.44 -0.39 30.18
CA GLN A 292 1.27 0.42 29.85
C GLN A 292 1.50 1.23 28.57
N VAL A 293 0.40 1.71 27.98
CA VAL A 293 0.44 2.57 26.79
C VAL A 293 0.13 4.01 27.19
N LEU A 294 0.97 4.96 26.78
CA LEU A 294 0.66 6.38 26.94
C LEU A 294 -0.49 6.76 26.00
N LYS A 295 -1.62 7.19 26.58
CA LYS A 295 -2.80 7.57 25.81
C LYS A 295 -2.54 8.86 25.03
N GLY A 296 -2.66 8.81 23.71
CA GLY A 296 -2.40 9.95 22.83
C GLY A 296 -0.94 10.11 22.41
N GLY A 297 -0.05 9.24 22.90
CA GLY A 297 1.34 9.19 22.48
C GLY A 297 2.10 10.50 22.66
N ILE A 298 3.03 10.78 21.74
CA ILE A 298 3.82 12.01 21.78
C ILE A 298 3.01 13.25 21.39
N ASP A 299 1.99 13.09 20.54
CA ASP A 299 1.15 14.20 20.10
C ASP A 299 0.33 14.73 21.29
N GLY A 300 -0.27 13.82 22.08
CA GLY A 300 -0.98 14.17 23.31
C GLY A 300 -0.07 14.79 24.37
N TRP A 301 1.20 14.38 24.44
CA TRP A 301 2.20 15.02 25.30
C TRP A 301 2.50 16.46 24.87
N SER A 302 2.68 16.68 23.57
CA SER A 302 2.92 18.00 23.01
C SER A 302 1.70 18.92 23.12
N GLU A 303 0.49 18.40 22.90
CA GLU A 303 -0.77 19.14 23.02
C GLU A 303 -1.03 19.59 24.47
N ALA A 304 -0.55 18.81 25.45
CA ALA A 304 -0.58 19.19 26.86
C ALA A 304 0.43 20.29 27.23
N GLY A 305 1.26 20.75 26.29
CA GLY A 305 2.26 21.80 26.51
C GLY A 305 3.47 21.34 27.34
N LEU A 306 3.71 20.03 27.44
CA LEU A 306 4.79 19.46 28.25
C LEU A 306 6.14 19.49 27.50
N PRO A 307 7.27 19.57 28.23
CA PRO A 307 8.59 19.71 27.63
C PRO A 307 8.98 18.48 26.80
N LEU A 308 9.72 18.71 25.72
CA LEU A 308 10.27 17.68 24.85
C LEU A 308 11.80 17.80 24.77
N GLU A 309 12.49 16.66 24.80
CA GLU A 309 13.93 16.58 24.59
C GLU A 309 14.27 16.46 23.12
N THR A 310 15.18 17.32 22.64
CA THR A 310 15.67 17.32 21.25
C THR A 310 17.04 16.66 21.09
N LYS A 311 17.72 16.27 22.18
CA LYS A 311 19.03 15.62 22.15
C LYS A 311 18.97 14.15 22.56
N ALA A 312 19.72 13.31 21.84
CA ALA A 312 20.11 12.01 22.32
C ALA A 312 21.05 12.19 23.51
N THR A 313 20.56 12.03 24.73
CA THR A 313 21.42 11.69 25.87
C THR A 313 22.01 10.31 25.57
N ASN A 314 23.34 10.29 25.37
CA ASN A 314 24.15 9.09 25.19
C ASN A 314 24.04 8.17 26.41
#